data_AF-A0A7T5RRS4-F1
#
_entry.id   AF-A0A7T5RRS4-F1
#
_cell.length_a   1.000
_cell.length_b   1.000
_cell.length_c   1.000
_cell.angle_alpha   90.00
_cell.angle_beta   90.00
_cell.angle_gamma   90.00
#
_symmetry.space_group_name_H-M   'P 1'
#
loop_
_entity.id
_entity.type
_entity.pdbx_description
1 polymer ?
#
loop_
_entity_poly.entity_id
_entity_poly.type
_entity_poly.pdbx_seq_one_letter_code
_entity_poly.pdbx_strand_id
1 'polypeptide(L)' 'MSEPGPEPEPKLKLTRRSPFAKSLKLCPRCLRPLTGRSRLGGWLIPQGYVCSNCGYTGSVFVEGSSLKSPVESQTSD' A
#
# COMPACT_ATOMS: atom_id res chain seq x y z
N MET A 1 -51.48 0.03 -11.71
CA MET A 1 -50.02 0.10 -11.89
C MET A 1 -49.38 -0.33 -10.58
N SER A 2 -48.55 -1.38 -10.56
CA SER A 2 -47.83 -1.78 -9.36
C SER A 2 -46.52 -1.01 -9.29
N GLU A 3 -46.29 -0.28 -8.21
CA GLU A 3 -45.04 0.46 -8.01
C GLU A 3 -43.86 -0.49 -7.77
N PRO A 4 -42.68 -0.24 -8.37
CA PRO A 4 -41.47 -0.97 -8.05
C PRO A 4 -40.98 -0.59 -6.65
N GLY A 5 -40.74 -1.60 -5.81
CA GLY A 5 -40.26 -1.43 -4.45
C GLY A 5 -38.83 -0.87 -4.37
N PRO A 6 -38.39 -0.41 -3.19
CA PRO A 6 -37.10 0.24 -3.01
C PRO A 6 -35.94 -0.75 -3.27
N GLU A 7 -35.04 -0.36 -4.18
CA GLU A 7 -33.78 -1.06 -4.44
C GLU A 7 -32.93 -1.10 -3.16
N PRO A 8 -32.29 -2.24 -2.85
CA PRO A 8 -31.53 -2.38 -1.61
C PRO A 8 -30.26 -1.52 -1.65
N GLU A 9 -30.12 -0.61 -0.68
CA GLU A 9 -28.93 0.24 -0.54
C GLU A 9 -27.65 -0.59 -0.30
N PRO A 10 -26.50 -0.16 -0.86
CA PRO A 10 -25.24 -0.87 -0.68
C PRO A 10 -24.79 -0.83 0.77
N LYS A 11 -24.86 -1.96 1.46
CA LYS A 11 -24.38 -2.11 2.84
C LYS A 11 -22.85 -2.05 2.88
N LEU A 12 -22.31 -0.99 3.47
CA LEU A 12 -20.88 -0.88 3.76
C LEU A 12 -20.47 -1.98 4.75
N LYS A 13 -19.67 -2.94 4.30
CA LYS A 13 -19.13 -4.02 5.14
C LYS A 13 -17.76 -3.63 5.69
N LEU A 14 -17.68 -3.36 6.99
CA LEU A 14 -16.40 -3.17 7.67
C LEU A 14 -15.69 -4.52 7.82
N THR A 15 -14.62 -4.75 7.06
CA THR A 15 -13.80 -5.97 7.19
C THR A 15 -12.48 -5.61 7.86
N ARG A 16 -12.10 -6.32 8.93
CA ARG A 16 -10.83 -6.07 9.63
C ARG A 16 -9.66 -6.48 8.74
N ARG A 17 -8.77 -5.54 8.42
CA ARG A 17 -7.50 -5.85 7.74
C ARG A 17 -6.53 -6.46 8.74
N SER A 18 -5.76 -7.47 8.32
CA SER A 18 -4.71 -8.04 9.16
C SER A 18 -3.63 -6.97 9.42
N PRO A 19 -3.21 -6.74 10.68
CA PRO A 19 -2.12 -5.81 10.98
C PRO A 19 -0.77 -6.26 10.39
N PHE A 20 -0.67 -7.53 9.98
CA PHE A 20 0.52 -8.10 9.36
C PHE A 20 0.44 -8.14 7.82
N ALA A 21 -0.63 -7.63 7.22
CA ALA A 21 -0.74 -7.56 5.77
C ALA A 21 0.30 -6.57 5.23
N LYS A 22 1.17 -7.04 4.32
CA LYS A 22 2.15 -6.17 3.65
C LYS A 22 1.41 -5.23 2.70
N SER A 23 1.49 -3.91 2.95
CA SER A 23 1.04 -2.89 2.01
C SER A 23 2.19 -2.45 1.10
N LEU A 24 1.89 -2.24 -0.19
CA LEU A 24 2.86 -1.72 -1.15
C LEU A 24 3.01 -0.21 -0.93
N LYS A 25 4.25 0.25 -0.73
CA LYS A 25 4.58 1.67 -0.49
C LYS A 25 5.07 2.32 -1.77
N LEU A 26 4.36 3.33 -2.23
CA LEU A 26 4.60 4.02 -3.51
C LEU A 26 5.09 5.46 -3.30
N CYS A 27 5.87 5.94 -4.25
CA CYS A 27 6.43 7.29 -4.24
C CYS A 27 5.32 8.34 -4.44
N PRO A 28 5.26 9.41 -3.63
CA PRO A 28 4.22 10.45 -3.78
C PRO A 28 4.39 11.29 -5.05
N ARG A 29 5.56 11.25 -5.71
CA ARG A 29 5.84 12.02 -6.93
C ARG A 29 5.55 11.26 -8.21
N CYS A 30 5.99 10.00 -8.28
CA CYS A 30 5.95 9.22 -9.53
C CYS A 30 5.28 7.84 -9.38
N LEU A 31 4.71 7.56 -8.20
CA LEU A 31 3.96 6.33 -7.90
C LEU A 31 4.73 5.01 -8.11
N ARG A 32 6.06 5.06 -8.26
CA ARG A 32 6.90 3.86 -8.30
C ARG A 32 7.17 3.31 -6.89
N PRO A 33 7.48 2.01 -6.74
CA PRO A 33 7.82 1.41 -5.45
C PRO A 33 8.98 2.14 -4.76
N LEU A 34 8.84 2.34 -3.44
CA LEU A 34 9.87 2.92 -2.59
C LEU A 34 10.69 1.84 -1.89
N THR A 35 11.97 2.12 -1.68
CA THR A 35 12.86 1.29 -0.86
C THR A 35 13.11 1.95 0.50
N GLY A 36 13.27 1.15 1.55
CA GLY A 36 13.60 1.65 2.88
C GLY A 36 15.05 2.16 2.93
N ARG A 37 15.26 3.38 3.43
CA ARG A 37 16.59 3.98 3.55
C ARG A 37 17.45 3.33 4.65
N SER A 38 16.80 2.87 5.72
CA SER A 38 17.47 2.30 6.89
C SER A 38 16.58 1.23 7.52
N ARG A 39 17.19 0.29 8.24
CA ARG A 39 16.50 -0.70 9.08
C ARG A 39 16.26 -0.22 10.51
N LEU A 40 16.77 0.96 10.86
CA LEU A 40 16.64 1.57 12.20
C LEU A 40 15.32 2.31 12.40
N GLY A 41 14.41 2.28 11.42
CA GLY A 41 13.08 2.87 11.56
C GLY A 41 12.18 2.02 12.48
N GLY A 42 11.27 2.67 13.19
CA GLY A 42 10.42 2.02 14.17
C GLY A 42 9.50 3.01 14.87
N TRP A 43 9.21 2.76 16.15
CA TRP A 43 8.31 3.62 16.93
C TRP A 43 8.90 5.01 17.20
N LEU A 44 10.20 5.09 17.52
CA LEU A 44 10.87 6.35 17.87
C LEU A 44 11.41 7.12 16.65
N ILE A 45 11.82 6.39 15.60
CA ILE A 45 12.46 6.97 14.42
C ILE A 45 11.58 6.71 13.19
N PRO A 46 11.10 7.75 12.49
CA PRO A 46 10.33 7.58 11.28
C PRO A 46 11.07 6.73 10.25
N GLN A 47 10.36 5.76 9.66
CA GLN A 47 10.91 4.98 8.56
C GLN A 47 11.13 5.87 7.34
N GLY A 48 12.39 6.08 6.96
CA GLY A 48 12.76 6.80 5.75
C GLY A 48 12.66 5.93 4.49
N TYR A 49 12.29 6.56 3.38
CA TYR A 49 12.17 5.96 2.05
C TYR A 49 12.96 6.72 1.01
N VAL A 50 13.40 6.02 -0.03
CA VAL A 50 14.06 6.59 -1.21
C VAL A 50 13.41 6.04 -2.47
N CYS A 51 13.25 6.91 -3.48
CA CYS A 51 12.83 6.54 -4.82
C CYS A 51 14.02 6.57 -5.78
N SER A 52 14.36 5.43 -6.38
CA SER A 52 15.43 5.34 -7.38
C SER A 52 15.11 6.05 -8.70
N ASN A 53 13.82 6.32 -8.99
CA ASN A 53 13.41 6.91 -10.26
C ASN A 53 13.45 8.44 -10.26
N CYS A 54 12.90 9.09 -9.23
CA CYS A 54 12.76 10.56 -9.20
C CYS A 54 13.59 11.24 -8.10
N GLY A 55 14.39 10.47 -7.36
CA GLY A 55 15.25 10.98 -6.28
C GLY A 55 14.51 11.40 -5.00
N TYR A 56 13.20 11.16 -4.90
CA TYR A 56 12.44 11.47 -3.69
C TYR A 56 13.06 10.77 -2.47
N THR A 57 13.20 11.52 -1.38
CA THR A 57 13.68 11.03 -0.09
C THR A 57 12.82 11.64 1.02
N GLY A 58 12.25 10.81 1.89
CA GLY A 58 11.37 11.27 2.96
C GLY A 58 10.68 10.13 3.69
N SER A 59 9.85 10.42 4.69
CA SER A 59 9.12 9.42 5.50
C SER A 59 7.70 9.14 5.00
N VAL A 60 7.20 9.92 4.04
CA VAL A 60 5.83 9.82 3.51
C VAL A 60 5.79 8.92 2.27
N PHE A 61 4.73 8.14 2.13
CA PHE A 61 4.45 7.26 0.99
C PHE A 61 2.94 7.18 0.70
N VAL A 62 2.60 6.70 -0.49
CA VAL A 62 1.23 6.38 -0.90
C VAL A 62 1.00 4.88 -0.78
N GLU A 63 -0.13 4.47 -0.21
CA GLU A 63 -0.49 3.05 -0.14
C GLU A 63 -1.08 2.56 -1.48
N GLY A 64 -0.48 1.52 -2.05
CA GLY A 64 -1.00 0.84 -3.23
C GLY A 64 -2.23 -0.01 -2.88
N SER A 65 -3.26 0.04 -3.72
CA SER A 65 -4.54 -0.65 -3.51
C SER A 65 -4.54 -2.14 -3.90
N SER A 66 -3.42 -2.71 -4.38
CA SER A 66 -3.38 -4.08 -4.91
C SER A 66 -2.53 -5.04 -4.07
N LEU A 67 -3.20 -6.06 -3.52
CA LEU A 67 -2.62 -7.27 -2.94
C LEU A 67 -2.07 -8.18 -4.05
N LYS A 68 -0.94 -7.81 -4.65
CA LYS A 68 -0.04 -8.77 -5.31
C LYS A 68 1.38 -8.35 -4.97
N SER A 69 1.98 -9.07 -4.03
CA SER A 69 3.41 -9.02 -3.75
C SER A 69 4.19 -9.06 -5.07
N PRO A 70 5.12 -8.12 -5.33
CA PRO A 70 6.07 -8.28 -6.41
C PRO A 70 6.99 -9.45 -6.04
N VAL A 71 6.70 -10.59 -6.68
CA VAL A 71 7.62 -11.63 -7.17
C VAL A 71 8.80 -11.97 -6.27
N GLU A 72 8.64 -13.11 -5.61
CA GLU A 72 9.70 -14.03 -5.20
C GLU A 72 10.69 -14.22 -6.37
N SER A 73 11.85 -13.58 -6.28
CA SER A 73 12.95 -13.80 -7.21
C SER A 73 13.52 -15.19 -6.96
N GLN A 74 13.32 -16.04 -7.97
CA GLN A 74 13.73 -17.43 -8.11
C GLN A 74 15.22 -17.62 -7.78
N THR A 75 15.51 -18.60 -6.92
CA THR A 75 16.82 -19.26 -6.86
C THR A 75 16.92 -20.25 -8.03
N SER A 76 17.96 -20.10 -8.84
CA SER A 76 18.52 -21.05 -9.82
C SER A 76 19.99 -20.59 -9.92
N ASP A 77 21.03 -21.35 -9.63
CA ASP A 77 21.39 -22.76 -9.85
C ASP A 77 22.26 -23.25 -8.67
#